data_AF-A0A559IY36-F1
#
_entry.id   AF-A0A559IY36-F1
#
_cell.length_a   1.000
_cell.length_b   1.000
_cell.length_c   1.000
_cell.angle_alpha   90.00
_cell.angle_beta   90.00
_cell.angle_gamma   90.00
#
_symmetry.space_group_name_H-M   'P 1'
#
loop_
_entity.id
_entity.type
_entity.pdbx_description
1 polymer ?
#
loop_
_entity_poly.entity_id
_entity_poly.type
_entity_poly.pdbx_seq_one_letter_code
_entity_poly.pdbx_strand_id
1 'polypeptide(L)'
;MTVEKTINSFRELYAHDTRKIQCNEGYVYDSELIFCDPSSDNDISLLLESYSPLPEDYLKFLSKTNGFRPFSNVECSGEIEIFSIDEVISSNEPFDTDTKVIVACVYDDYFIIDTEQLLKGRKTTCIY
;
A
#
# COMPACT_ATOMS: atom_id res chain seq x y z
N MET A 1 -10.37 13.60 -6.10
CA MET A 1 -9.71 13.84 -4.79
C MET A 1 -8.27 13.37 -4.95
N THR A 2 -7.26 14.21 -4.69
CA THR A 2 -5.85 13.87 -4.95
C THR A 2 -5.26 13.06 -3.80
N VAL A 3 -4.35 12.12 -4.12
CA VAL A 3 -3.61 11.27 -3.15
C VAL A 3 -2.98 12.12 -2.03
N GLU A 4 -2.38 13.24 -2.41
CA GLU A 4 -1.75 14.20 -1.48
C GLU A 4 -2.72 14.76 -0.45
N LYS A 5 -3.94 15.14 -0.86
CA LYS A 5 -4.94 15.66 0.07
C LYS A 5 -5.33 14.60 1.11
N THR A 6 -5.51 13.36 0.67
CA THR A 6 -5.84 12.24 1.56
C THR A 6 -4.71 11.97 2.56
N ILE A 7 -3.45 11.88 2.10
CA ILE A 7 -2.30 11.65 2.97
C ILE A 7 -2.16 12.77 3.99
N ASN A 8 -2.27 14.04 3.57
CA ASN A 8 -2.17 15.18 4.47
C ASN A 8 -3.29 15.20 5.51
N SER A 9 -4.54 14.95 5.10
CA SER A 9 -5.65 14.86 6.04
C SER A 9 -5.49 13.71 7.04
N PHE A 10 -4.91 12.58 6.64
CA PHE A 10 -4.59 11.50 7.56
C PHE A 10 -3.49 11.90 8.56
N ARG A 11 -2.44 12.57 8.10
CA ARG A 11 -1.38 13.09 8.98
C ARG A 11 -1.93 14.10 9.99
N GLU A 12 -2.81 15.00 9.56
CA GLU A 12 -3.52 15.93 10.46
C GLU A 12 -4.40 15.18 11.46
N LEU A 13 -5.13 14.16 11.00
CA LEU A 13 -5.99 13.35 11.85
C LEU A 13 -5.20 12.58 12.91
N TYR A 14 -3.95 12.18 12.66
CA TYR A 14 -3.10 11.45 13.61
C TYR A 14 -1.94 12.29 14.17
N ALA A 15 -2.02 13.63 14.07
CA ALA A 15 -0.94 14.53 14.47
C ALA A 15 -0.63 14.55 15.98
N HIS A 16 -1.56 14.03 16.80
CA HIS A 16 -1.52 14.11 18.25
C HIS A 16 -1.57 12.71 18.90
N ASP A 17 -0.77 11.77 18.37
CA ASP A 17 -0.67 10.38 18.83
C ASP A 17 -1.76 9.46 18.22
N THR A 18 -1.81 8.23 18.73
CA THR A 18 -2.73 7.16 18.37
C THR A 18 -4.20 7.56 18.53
N ARG A 19 -5.09 6.82 17.87
CA ARG A 19 -6.54 7.02 17.91
C ARG A 19 -7.22 5.77 18.45
N LYS A 20 -8.15 5.93 19.39
CA LYS A 20 -8.97 4.82 19.89
C LYS A 20 -10.04 4.43 18.87
N ILE A 21 -10.06 3.16 18.49
CA ILE A 21 -11.06 2.59 17.59
C ILE A 21 -11.95 1.64 18.39
N GLN A 22 -13.26 1.88 18.33
CA GLN A 22 -14.27 0.99 18.90
C GLN A 22 -14.64 -0.07 17.87
N CYS A 23 -14.39 -1.32 18.21
CA CYS A 23 -14.72 -2.44 17.33
C CYS A 23 -16.10 -3.02 17.61
N ASN A 24 -16.49 -3.94 16.74
CA ASN A 24 -17.55 -4.89 17.03
C ASN A 24 -17.23 -5.63 18.34
N GLU A 25 -18.26 -6.07 19.07
CA GLU A 25 -18.12 -6.80 20.34
C GLU A 25 -17.57 -6.00 21.54
N GLY A 26 -17.33 -4.70 21.39
CA GLY A 26 -17.10 -3.81 22.52
C GLY A 26 -15.62 -3.60 22.89
N TYR A 27 -14.68 -4.29 22.25
CA TYR A 27 -13.26 -4.02 22.47
C TYR A 27 -12.81 -2.71 21.82
N VAL A 28 -11.81 -2.08 22.44
CA VAL A 28 -11.21 -0.83 21.98
C VAL A 28 -9.72 -1.05 21.86
N TYR A 29 -9.13 -0.60 20.75
CA TYR A 29 -7.69 -0.63 20.57
C TYR A 29 -7.16 0.75 20.20
N ASP A 30 -5.88 0.97 20.48
CA ASP A 30 -5.15 2.15 20.02
C ASP A 30 -4.62 1.88 18.61
N SER A 31 -5.02 2.73 17.68
CA SER A 31 -4.72 2.65 16.27
C SER A 31 -3.71 3.72 15.89
N GLU A 32 -2.79 3.38 15.00
CA GLU A 32 -1.80 4.30 14.45
C GLU A 32 -1.77 4.28 12.92
N LEU A 33 -1.12 5.30 12.34
CA LEU A 33 -0.81 5.36 10.93
C LEU A 33 0.70 5.28 10.75
N ILE A 34 1.16 4.20 10.13
CA ILE A 34 2.59 4.01 9.86
C ILE A 34 2.85 4.40 8.41
N PHE A 35 3.39 5.60 8.21
CA PHE A 35 3.86 6.06 6.91
C PHE A 35 5.34 5.69 6.74
N CYS A 36 5.67 5.02 5.65
CA CYS A 36 7.06 4.80 5.26
C CYS A 36 7.64 6.07 4.62
N ASP A 37 8.96 6.21 4.67
CA ASP A 37 9.63 7.33 4.01
C ASP A 37 9.34 7.32 2.50
N PRO A 38 9.22 8.49 1.84
CA PRO A 38 8.97 8.55 0.41
C PRO A 38 10.05 7.83 -0.41
N SER A 39 9.64 7.12 -1.48
CA SER A 39 10.59 6.48 -2.40
C SER A 39 11.41 7.50 -3.19
N SER A 40 12.66 7.17 -3.50
CA SER A 40 13.44 7.93 -4.46
C SER A 40 13.03 7.61 -5.91
N ASP A 41 13.35 8.51 -6.85
CA ASP A 41 13.15 8.26 -8.28
C ASP A 41 13.93 7.01 -8.76
N ASN A 42 15.06 6.70 -8.10
CA ASN A 42 15.85 5.51 -8.39
C ASN A 42 15.11 4.23 -7.98
N ASP A 43 14.49 4.20 -6.79
CA ASP A 43 13.73 3.04 -6.32
C ASP A 43 12.51 2.80 -7.21
N ILE A 44 11.83 3.87 -7.62
CA ILE A 44 10.71 3.80 -8.56
C ILE A 44 11.17 3.25 -9.92
N SER A 45 12.36 3.67 -10.38
CA SER A 45 12.93 3.17 -11.63
C SER A 45 13.23 1.67 -11.55
N LEU A 46 13.82 1.20 -10.45
CA LEU A 46 14.08 -0.24 -10.21
C LEU A 46 12.78 -1.07 -10.20
N LEU A 47 11.72 -0.54 -9.57
CA LEU A 47 10.41 -1.18 -9.61
C LEU A 47 9.90 -1.31 -11.05
N LEU A 48 10.03 -0.24 -11.85
CA LEU A 48 9.57 -0.20 -13.24
C LEU A 48 10.43 -1.04 -14.20
N GLU A 49 11.70 -1.29 -13.88
CA GLU A 49 12.53 -2.25 -14.62
C GLU A 49 12.01 -3.68 -14.48
N SER A 50 11.43 -4.00 -13.32
CA SER A 50 10.89 -5.33 -13.02
C SER A 50 9.42 -5.47 -13.41
N TYR A 51 8.63 -4.41 -13.24
CA TYR A 51 7.18 -4.41 -13.40
C TYR A 51 6.71 -3.14 -14.12
N SER A 52 6.40 -3.26 -15.42
CA SER A 52 5.92 -2.14 -16.22
C SER A 52 4.87 -2.59 -17.25
N PRO A 53 3.79 -1.80 -17.47
CA PRO A 53 3.49 -0.52 -16.83
C PRO A 53 2.79 -0.67 -15.47
N LEU A 54 3.02 0.30 -14.57
CA LEU A 54 2.27 0.46 -13.33
C LEU A 54 1.37 1.72 -13.38
N PRO A 55 0.26 1.75 -12.62
CA PRO A 55 -0.62 2.92 -12.53
C PRO A 55 0.10 4.18 -12.06
N GLU A 56 -0.16 5.31 -12.72
CA GLU A 56 0.48 6.60 -12.39
C GLU A 56 0.15 7.07 -10.96
N ASP A 57 -1.07 6.80 -10.48
CA ASP A 57 -1.50 7.15 -9.12
C ASP A 57 -0.79 6.29 -8.05
N TYR A 58 -0.51 5.02 -8.35
CA TYR A 58 0.30 4.16 -7.51
C TYR A 58 1.76 4.65 -7.40
N LEU A 59 2.38 5.01 -8.53
CA LEU A 59 3.73 5.57 -8.53
C LEU A 59 3.80 6.91 -7.76
N LYS A 60 2.78 7.77 -7.94
CA LYS A 60 2.65 9.01 -7.16
C LYS A 60 2.50 8.73 -5.67
N PHE A 61 1.74 7.70 -5.30
CA PHE A 61 1.60 7.29 -3.91
C PHE A 61 2.96 6.88 -3.32
N LEU A 62 3.71 6.01 -3.97
CA LEU A 62 5.05 5.58 -3.53
C LEU A 62 6.03 6.75 -3.38
N SER A 63 5.99 7.71 -4.31
CA SER A 63 6.79 8.95 -4.23
C SER A 63 6.46 9.86 -3.03
N LYS A 64 5.36 9.59 -2.32
CA LYS A 64 4.94 10.34 -1.12
C LYS A 64 5.05 9.51 0.16
N THR A 65 4.86 8.19 0.05
CA THR A 65 4.97 7.23 1.14
C THR A 65 5.29 5.87 0.51
N ASN A 66 6.50 5.35 0.71
CA ASN A 66 6.94 4.08 0.13
C ASN A 66 6.31 2.90 0.87
N GLY A 67 5.01 2.74 0.74
CA GLY A 67 4.23 1.86 1.58
C GLY A 67 3.53 2.59 2.73
N PHE A 68 2.54 1.93 3.31
CA PHE A 68 1.66 2.49 4.33
C PHE A 68 0.95 1.36 5.11
N ARG A 69 0.89 1.48 6.44
CA ARG A 69 0.04 0.63 7.30
C ARG A 69 -1.07 1.49 7.91
N PRO A 70 -2.24 1.59 7.28
CA PRO A 70 -3.35 2.34 7.83
C PRO A 70 -3.98 1.58 9.00
N PHE A 71 -4.37 2.35 10.01
CA PHE A 71 -5.16 1.90 11.15
C PHE A 71 -4.55 0.74 11.94
N SER A 72 -3.23 0.57 11.89
CA SER A 72 -2.53 -0.53 12.55
C SER A 72 -2.84 -0.52 14.04
N ASN A 73 -3.20 -1.68 14.59
CA ASN A 73 -3.32 -1.84 16.02
C ASN A 73 -1.91 -1.81 16.63
N VAL A 74 -1.72 -0.92 17.61
CA VAL A 74 -0.43 -0.69 18.28
C VAL A 74 0.06 -1.94 19.01
N GLU A 75 -0.84 -2.79 19.49
CA GLU A 75 -0.49 -4.04 20.18
C GLU A 75 -0.25 -5.22 19.22
N CYS A 76 -0.91 -5.21 18.07
CA CYS A 76 -0.86 -6.28 17.07
C CYS A 76 -0.92 -5.68 15.65
N SER A 77 0.23 -5.47 15.01
CA SER A 77 0.26 -4.98 13.62
C SER A 77 -0.25 -6.02 12.62
N GLY A 78 -0.53 -5.58 11.39
CA GLY A 78 -0.65 -6.49 10.22
C GLY A 78 -2.04 -6.63 9.61
N GLU A 79 -2.98 -5.75 9.93
CA GLU A 79 -4.34 -5.80 9.36
C GLU A 79 -4.36 -5.35 7.89
N ILE A 80 -3.70 -4.23 7.58
CA ILE A 80 -3.62 -3.67 6.23
C ILE A 80 -2.20 -3.23 5.95
N GLU A 81 -1.63 -3.78 4.89
CA GLU A 81 -0.24 -3.61 4.51
C GLU A 81 -0.12 -3.18 3.05
N ILE A 82 0.03 -1.88 2.79
CA ILE A 82 0.40 -1.41 1.44
C ILE A 82 1.93 -1.45 1.34
N PHE A 83 2.43 -2.33 0.50
CA PHE A 83 3.86 -2.66 0.44
C PHE A 83 4.71 -1.49 -0.05
N SER A 84 5.87 -1.35 0.59
CA SER A 84 7.01 -0.61 0.06
C SER A 84 7.57 -1.29 -1.19
N ILE A 85 8.38 -0.59 -1.97
CA ILE A 85 9.01 -1.14 -3.18
C ILE A 85 9.79 -2.44 -2.87
N ASP A 86 10.56 -2.47 -1.78
CA ASP A 86 11.33 -3.66 -1.39
C ASP A 86 10.42 -4.83 -1.01
N GLU A 87 9.31 -4.55 -0.31
CA GLU A 87 8.28 -5.53 0.00
C GLU A 87 7.57 -6.03 -1.25
N VAL A 88 7.31 -5.16 -2.24
CA VAL A 88 6.76 -5.57 -3.54
C VAL A 88 7.73 -6.52 -4.24
N ILE A 89 9.01 -6.16 -4.36
CA ILE A 89 10.00 -6.99 -5.05
C ILE A 89 10.12 -8.36 -4.35
N SER A 90 10.31 -8.36 -3.03
CA SER A 90 10.48 -9.61 -2.26
C SER A 90 9.21 -10.48 -2.21
N SER A 91 8.02 -9.89 -2.13
CA SER A 91 6.76 -10.65 -2.13
C SER A 91 6.45 -11.26 -3.50
N ASN A 92 6.95 -10.66 -4.58
CA ASN A 92 6.72 -11.16 -5.94
C ASN A 92 7.84 -12.09 -6.43
N GLU A 93 9.04 -12.07 -5.83
CA GLU A 93 10.17 -12.93 -6.21
C GLU A 93 9.83 -14.44 -6.31
N PRO A 94 8.99 -15.03 -5.42
CA PRO A 94 8.62 -16.44 -5.53
C PRO A 94 7.70 -16.77 -6.72
N PHE A 95 7.08 -15.76 -7.33
CA PHE A 95 6.10 -15.93 -8.39
C PHE A 95 6.75 -15.61 -9.75
N ASP A 96 6.72 -16.57 -10.67
CA ASP A 96 7.23 -16.41 -12.04
C ASP A 96 6.22 -15.65 -12.91
N THR A 97 5.90 -14.41 -12.52
CA THR A 97 4.97 -13.53 -13.24
C THR A 97 5.42 -12.07 -13.16
N ASP A 98 5.59 -11.46 -14.33
CA ASP A 98 5.89 -10.04 -14.54
C ASP A 98 4.61 -9.20 -14.73
N THR A 99 3.47 -9.85 -14.95
CA THR A 99 2.20 -9.20 -15.26
C THR A 99 1.25 -9.03 -14.08
N LYS A 100 1.45 -9.76 -12.99
CA LYS A 100 0.63 -9.69 -11.78
C LYS A 100 1.48 -9.36 -10.58
N VAL A 101 1.37 -8.12 -10.13
CA VAL A 101 2.23 -7.56 -9.09
C VAL A 101 1.45 -7.42 -7.80
N ILE A 102 1.82 -8.19 -6.78
CA ILE A 102 1.29 -8.03 -5.43
C ILE A 102 1.80 -6.70 -4.86
N VAL A 103 0.90 -5.82 -4.44
CA VAL A 103 1.22 -4.47 -3.94
C VAL A 103 0.70 -4.17 -2.56
N ALA A 104 -0.20 -5.02 -2.03
CA ALA A 104 -0.66 -4.91 -0.66
C ALA A 104 -1.18 -6.25 -0.16
N CYS A 105 -1.27 -6.38 1.16
CA CYS A 105 -1.98 -7.46 1.85
C CYS A 105 -3.03 -6.84 2.78
N VAL A 106 -4.21 -7.44 2.87
CA VAL A 106 -5.22 -7.10 3.88
C VAL A 106 -5.62 -8.39 4.56
N TYR A 107 -5.22 -8.54 5.83
CA TYR A 107 -5.21 -9.81 6.54
C TYR A 107 -4.44 -10.89 5.76
N ASP A 108 -5.16 -11.77 5.07
CA ASP A 108 -4.61 -12.86 4.27
C ASP A 108 -4.88 -12.69 2.76
N ASP A 109 -5.51 -11.58 2.35
CA ASP A 109 -5.88 -11.31 0.97
C ASP A 109 -4.85 -10.38 0.28
N TYR A 110 -4.31 -10.81 -0.85
CA TYR A 110 -3.39 -10.01 -1.65
C TYR A 110 -4.10 -9.11 -2.66
N PHE A 111 -3.64 -7.86 -2.74
CA PHE A 111 -4.04 -6.92 -3.77
C PHE A 111 -3.01 -6.93 -4.89
N ILE A 112 -3.50 -7.16 -6.10
CA ILE A 112 -2.65 -7.38 -7.27
C ILE A 112 -2.94 -6.31 -8.33
N ILE A 113 -1.87 -5.74 -8.88
CA ILE A 113 -1.91 -4.96 -10.11
C ILE A 113 -1.66 -5.90 -11.28
N ASP A 114 -2.68 -6.09 -12.11
CA ASP A 114 -2.58 -6.81 -13.38
C ASP A 114 -2.21 -5.82 -14.51
N THR A 115 -0.94 -5.82 -14.92
CA THR A 115 -0.39 -4.88 -15.90
C THR A 115 -0.92 -5.15 -17.32
N GLU A 116 -1.27 -6.40 -17.65
CA GLU A 116 -1.91 -6.71 -18.93
C GLU A 116 -3.30 -6.10 -19.03
N GLN A 117 -4.08 -6.17 -17.94
CA GLN A 117 -5.42 -5.60 -17.90
C GLN A 117 -5.35 -4.06 -17.92
N LEU A 118 -4.34 -3.48 -17.28
CA LEU A 118 -4.04 -2.05 -17.35
C LEU A 118 -3.81 -1.61 -18.80
N LEU A 119 -2.99 -2.34 -19.55
CA LEU A 119 -2.72 -2.08 -20.97
C LEU A 119 -3.98 -2.18 -21.84
N LYS A 120 -4.95 -3.01 -21.45
CA LYS A 120 -6.26 -3.14 -22.10
C LYS A 120 -7.25 -2.06 -21.67
N GLY A 121 -6.82 -1.09 -20.84
CA GLY A 121 -7.65 0.01 -20.32
C GLY A 121 -8.64 -0.41 -19.24
N ARG A 122 -8.47 -1.61 -18.66
CA ARG A 122 -9.31 -2.12 -17.57
C ARG A 122 -8.69 -1.77 -16.23
N LYS A 123 -9.53 -1.46 -15.24
CA LYS A 123 -9.07 -1.24 -13.87
C LYS A 123 -8.65 -2.56 -13.24
N THR A 124 -7.66 -2.49 -12.35
CA THR A 124 -7.14 -3.62 -11.58
C THR A 124 -8.22 -4.25 -10.69
N THR A 125 -8.08 -5.55 -10.45
CA THR A 125 -9.07 -6.41 -9.78
C THR A 125 -8.44 -7.07 -8.56
N CYS A 126 -9.12 -7.05 -7.41
CA CYS A 126 -8.75 -7.86 -6.24
C CYS A 126 -8.98 -9.34 -6.54
N ILE A 127 -8.01 -10.21 -6.23
CA ILE A 127 -8.16 -11.66 -6.41
C ILE A 127 -8.11 -12.28 -5.01
N TYR A 128 -9.17 -13.04 -4.68
CA TYR A 128 -9.28 -13.86 -3.47
C TYR A 128 -8.74 -15.27 -3.75
#